data_AF-A0A9C7RIG6-F1
#
_entry.id   AF-A0A9C7RIG6-F1
#
_cell.length_a   1.000
_cell.length_b   1.000
_cell.length_c   1.000
_cell.angle_alpha   90.00
_cell.angle_beta   90.00
_cell.angle_gamma   90.00
#
_symmetry.space_group_name_H-M   'P 1'
#
loop_
_entity.id
_entity.type
_entity.pdbx_description
1 polymer ?
#
loop_
_entity_poly.entity_id
_entity_poly.type
_entity_poly.pdbx_seq_one_letter_code
_entity_poly.pdbx_strand_id
1 'polypeptide(L)'
;MFAKMVAWQHRKLVMKMRYLMIDPIKQDKKQTIDESSGKTYSLVEMVKAPLTMADKEPDDTIFSFPILAIWELILFLGTMFFLIGFSLIKDAPLEELANPLITTDPAKAPWYFMGLQELLEHMHPFFAGVALPGILVIFLLLIPYLDRSKAGIGRWFTSSRGKKITQWTAIYALVVFPAYAIIDNFFPPRELFREVLPVWATQSLIPFSILVVLTLIPVIYVWRTGAGKTTTREILMVLFTVLIAAAFALTIIGFFFRGPGFELYWPWDMPSGYSPFDNL
;
A
#
# COMPACT_ATOMS: atom_id res chain seq x y z
N MET A 1 5.05 -34.93 -46.68
CA MET A 1 6.40 -34.52 -46.20
C MET A 1 6.86 -33.19 -46.82
N PHE A 2 6.69 -33.00 -48.13
CA PHE A 2 7.09 -31.77 -48.86
C PHE A 2 6.42 -30.47 -48.37
N ALA A 3 5.11 -30.49 -48.09
CA ALA A 3 4.37 -29.30 -47.65
C ALA A 3 4.85 -28.72 -46.29
N LYS A 4 5.32 -29.57 -45.37
CA LYS A 4 5.88 -29.12 -44.08
C LYS A 4 7.26 -28.47 -44.25
N MET A 5 8.04 -28.90 -45.24
CA MET A 5 9.36 -28.34 -45.54
C MET A 5 9.25 -26.95 -46.18
N VAL A 6 8.29 -26.76 -47.09
CA VAL A 6 8.00 -25.46 -47.72
C VAL A 6 7.45 -24.46 -46.69
N ALA A 7 6.54 -24.89 -45.81
CA ALA A 7 6.03 -24.05 -44.72
C ALA A 7 7.13 -23.64 -43.72
N TRP A 8 8.11 -24.52 -43.49
CA TRP A 8 9.26 -24.23 -42.63
C TRP A 8 10.22 -23.21 -43.27
N GLN A 9 10.53 -23.36 -44.57
CA GLN A 9 11.35 -22.37 -45.30
C GLN A 9 10.68 -21.00 -45.35
N HIS A 10 9.37 -20.95 -45.59
CA HIS A 10 8.63 -19.69 -45.66
C HIS A 10 8.58 -18.97 -44.30
N ARG A 11 8.41 -19.71 -43.19
CA ARG A 11 8.48 -19.13 -41.83
C ARG A 11 9.88 -18.63 -41.49
N LYS A 12 10.93 -19.34 -41.94
CA LYS A 12 12.33 -18.94 -41.72
C LYS A 12 12.68 -17.66 -42.48
N LEU A 13 12.18 -17.52 -43.71
CA LEU A 13 12.34 -16.29 -44.52
C LEU A 13 11.60 -15.09 -43.92
N VAL A 14 10.37 -15.29 -43.45
CA VAL A 14 9.57 -14.24 -42.80
C VAL A 14 10.21 -13.80 -41.47
N MET A 15 10.78 -14.73 -40.68
CA MET A 15 11.56 -14.36 -39.48
C MET A 15 12.83 -13.60 -39.82
N LYS A 16 13.57 -14.01 -40.86
CA LYS A 16 14.81 -13.33 -41.28
C LYS A 16 14.54 -11.92 -41.81
N MET A 17 13.45 -11.73 -42.55
CA MET A 17 13.00 -10.40 -43.01
C MET A 17 12.49 -9.53 -41.85
N ARG A 18 11.79 -10.11 -40.87
CA ARG A 18 11.35 -9.39 -39.67
C ARG A 18 12.53 -8.95 -38.79
N TYR A 19 13.60 -9.74 -38.71
CA TYR A 19 14.85 -9.34 -38.05
C TYR A 19 15.58 -8.20 -38.78
N LEU A 20 15.57 -8.21 -40.12
CA LEU A 20 16.22 -7.17 -40.94
C LEU A 20 15.46 -5.84 -40.97
N MET A 21 14.15 -5.83 -40.72
CA MET A 21 13.33 -4.60 -40.70
C MET A 21 13.19 -3.94 -39.32
N ILE A 22 13.62 -4.58 -38.22
CA ILE A 22 13.37 -4.09 -36.85
C ILE A 22 14.48 -3.18 -36.30
N ASP A 23 15.68 -3.10 -36.89
CA ASP A 23 16.79 -2.34 -36.27
C ASP A 23 17.66 -1.48 -37.24
N PRO A 24 17.13 -0.41 -37.85
CA PRO A 24 18.00 0.66 -38.34
C PRO A 24 18.48 1.58 -37.21
N ILE A 25 17.77 1.62 -36.07
CA ILE A 25 18.01 2.58 -34.97
C ILE A 25 19.11 2.10 -33.99
N LYS A 26 19.40 0.79 -33.93
CA LYS A 26 20.41 0.25 -33.01
C LYS A 26 21.84 0.27 -33.52
N GLN A 27 22.05 0.31 -34.84
CA GLN A 27 23.40 0.35 -35.40
C GLN A 27 24.03 1.75 -35.36
N ASP A 28 23.21 2.80 -35.35
CA ASP A 28 23.69 4.19 -35.35
C ASP A 28 24.26 4.66 -34.00
N LYS A 29 24.08 3.88 -32.94
CA LYS A 29 24.49 4.27 -31.57
C LYS A 29 25.83 3.71 -31.10
N LYS A 30 26.58 2.98 -31.95
CA LYS A 30 27.79 2.27 -31.50
C LYS A 30 29.09 2.56 -32.25
N GLN A 31 29.12 3.48 -33.18
CA GLN A 31 30.37 3.92 -33.81
C GLN A 31 30.39 5.42 -34.01
N THR A 32 31.24 6.10 -33.23
CA THR A 32 32.04 7.30 -33.55
C THR A 32 32.25 8.15 -32.28
N ILE A 33 33.11 7.66 -31.39
CA ILE A 33 33.96 8.57 -30.61
C ILE A 33 35.37 8.24 -31.08
N ASP A 34 35.72 8.82 -32.22
CA ASP A 34 37.08 8.82 -32.73
C ASP A 34 37.80 9.98 -32.04
N GLU A 35 38.83 9.67 -31.26
CA GLU A 35 39.64 10.67 -30.58
C GLU A 35 40.49 11.46 -31.59
N SER A 36 40.44 12.78 -31.47
CA SER A 36 41.29 13.77 -32.14
C SER A 36 41.12 13.93 -33.67
N SER A 37 40.14 14.75 -34.06
CA SER A 37 40.17 15.43 -35.36
C SER A 37 39.96 16.91 -35.12
N GLY A 38 40.92 17.74 -35.53
CA GLY A 38 40.92 19.21 -35.40
C GLY A 38 39.83 19.89 -36.23
N LYS A 39 38.56 19.55 -35.98
CA LYS A 39 37.42 20.13 -36.66
C LYS A 39 36.94 21.36 -35.88
N THR A 40 37.00 22.51 -36.54
CA THR A 40 36.33 23.72 -36.09
C THR A 40 34.84 23.54 -36.29
N TYR A 41 34.11 23.30 -35.21
CA TYR A 41 32.65 23.27 -35.22
C TYR A 41 32.14 24.70 -35.42
N SER A 42 31.71 25.01 -36.65
CA SER A 42 30.90 26.19 -36.93
C SER A 42 29.56 26.01 -36.24
N LEU A 43 29.16 26.99 -35.43
CA LEU A 43 27.89 26.97 -34.72
C LEU A 43 26.76 27.17 -35.74
N VAL A 44 26.22 26.05 -36.26
CA VAL A 44 25.30 26.07 -37.42
C VAL A 44 23.95 26.68 -37.07
N GLU A 45 23.46 26.49 -35.85
CA GLU A 45 22.24 27.14 -35.38
C GLU A 45 22.13 27.02 -33.86
N MET A 46 21.92 28.13 -33.15
CA MET A 46 21.40 28.07 -31.79
C MET A 46 19.90 27.77 -31.86
N VAL A 47 19.55 26.49 -31.83
CA VAL A 47 18.16 26.10 -31.61
C VAL A 47 17.79 26.60 -30.22
N LYS A 48 16.83 27.53 -30.14
CA LYS A 48 16.25 27.96 -28.87
C LYS A 48 15.61 26.75 -28.21
N ALA A 49 16.32 26.13 -27.29
CA ALA A 49 15.67 25.23 -26.33
C ALA A 49 14.58 26.06 -25.64
N PRO A 50 13.32 25.58 -25.55
CA PRO A 50 12.31 26.28 -24.77
C PRO A 50 12.87 26.48 -23.35
N LEU A 51 12.94 27.75 -22.93
CA LEU A 51 13.49 28.19 -21.64
C LEU A 51 12.72 27.60 -20.45
N THR A 52 11.54 27.05 -20.70
CA THR A 52 10.74 26.33 -19.73
C THR A 52 10.88 24.83 -20.02
N MET A 53 11.62 24.13 -19.16
CA MET A 53 11.31 22.72 -18.87
C MET A 53 9.99 22.64 -18.07
N ALA A 54 8.95 23.34 -18.53
CA ALA A 54 7.60 23.10 -18.04
C ALA A 54 7.26 21.67 -18.46
N ASP A 55 6.87 20.89 -17.46
CA ASP A 55 6.66 19.45 -17.54
C ASP A 55 6.13 19.04 -18.91
N LYS A 56 6.91 18.24 -19.66
CA LYS A 56 6.34 17.47 -20.75
C LYS A 56 5.19 16.68 -20.14
N GLU A 57 3.97 17.11 -20.41
CA GLU A 57 2.77 16.38 -20.04
C GLU A 57 2.94 14.93 -20.53
N PRO A 58 2.44 13.92 -19.78
CA PRO A 58 2.62 12.53 -20.17
C PRO A 58 2.26 12.35 -21.65
N ASP A 59 3.16 11.77 -22.44
CA ASP A 59 2.82 11.36 -23.80
C ASP A 59 1.67 10.34 -23.67
N ASP A 60 0.43 10.75 -23.99
CA ASP A 60 -0.89 10.05 -23.83
C ASP A 60 -1.88 10.74 -22.84
N THR A 61 -2.08 12.05 -22.96
CA THR A 61 -3.17 12.77 -22.26
C THR A 61 -4.45 12.85 -23.10
N ILE A 62 -5.60 12.79 -22.42
CA ILE A 62 -6.92 13.02 -23.02
C ILE A 62 -7.51 14.32 -22.47
N PHE A 63 -8.36 15.00 -23.24
CA PHE A 63 -9.05 16.20 -22.78
C PHE A 63 -9.95 15.89 -21.58
N SER A 64 -9.78 16.61 -20.48
CA SER A 64 -10.59 16.45 -19.28
C SER A 64 -12.07 16.78 -19.55
N PHE A 65 -12.34 17.83 -20.32
CA PHE A 65 -13.70 18.15 -20.74
C PHE A 65 -13.91 17.72 -22.20
N PRO A 66 -15.00 17.00 -22.53
CA PRO A 66 -16.09 16.55 -21.66
C PRO A 66 -15.86 15.16 -21.02
N ILE A 67 -14.77 14.46 -21.40
CA ILE A 67 -14.62 13.02 -21.16
C ILE A 67 -14.56 12.69 -19.66
N LEU A 68 -13.66 13.32 -18.90
CA LEU A 68 -13.53 13.09 -17.47
C LEU A 68 -14.80 13.51 -16.72
N ALA A 69 -15.39 14.65 -17.09
CA ALA A 69 -16.62 15.15 -16.47
C ALA A 69 -17.80 14.18 -16.61
N ILE A 70 -17.94 13.52 -17.77
CA ILE A 70 -18.96 12.48 -17.97
C ILE A 70 -18.69 11.27 -17.07
N TRP A 71 -17.43 10.82 -16.96
CA TRP A 71 -17.08 9.71 -16.07
C TRP A 71 -17.32 10.04 -14.60
N GLU A 72 -16.97 11.25 -14.16
CA GLU A 72 -17.24 11.73 -12.80
C GLU A 72 -18.73 11.77 -12.51
N LEU A 73 -19.55 12.24 -13.47
CA LEU A 73 -21.01 12.23 -13.33
C LEU A 73 -21.57 10.80 -13.23
N ILE A 74 -21.08 9.87 -14.05
CA ILE A 74 -21.50 8.46 -14.00
C ILE A 74 -21.12 7.84 -12.65
N LEU A 75 -19.89 8.07 -12.16
CA LEU A 75 -19.44 7.56 -10.86
C LEU A 75 -20.23 8.19 -9.71
N PHE A 76 -20.54 9.48 -9.80
CA PHE A 76 -21.39 10.17 -8.82
C PHE A 76 -22.80 9.58 -8.78
N LEU A 77 -23.45 9.46 -9.93
CA LEU A 77 -24.80 8.88 -10.03
C LEU A 77 -24.81 7.42 -9.57
N GLY A 78 -23.79 6.64 -9.95
CA GLY A 78 -23.62 5.26 -9.52
C GLY A 78 -23.44 5.14 -8.01
N THR A 79 -22.62 6.00 -7.41
CA THR A 79 -22.42 6.04 -5.94
C THR A 79 -23.70 6.43 -5.22
N MET A 80 -24.41 7.45 -5.70
CA MET A 80 -25.70 7.86 -5.14
C MET A 80 -26.75 6.75 -5.23
N PHE A 81 -26.84 6.10 -6.39
CA PHE A 81 -27.74 4.97 -6.58
C PHE A 81 -27.41 3.82 -5.64
N PHE A 82 -26.12 3.48 -5.49
CA PHE A 82 -25.69 2.46 -4.55
C PHE A 82 -26.04 2.81 -3.10
N LEU A 83 -25.75 4.04 -2.65
CA LEU A 83 -26.03 4.46 -1.27
C LEU A 83 -27.54 4.48 -0.97
N ILE A 84 -28.36 4.99 -1.88
CA ILE A 84 -29.82 4.97 -1.74
C ILE A 84 -30.32 3.53 -1.74
N GLY A 85 -29.86 2.71 -2.69
CA GLY A 85 -30.25 1.29 -2.77
C GLY A 85 -29.86 0.52 -1.50
N PHE A 86 -28.65 0.72 -0.98
CA PHE A 86 -28.20 0.11 0.27
C PHE A 86 -29.05 0.56 1.45
N SER A 87 -29.34 1.86 1.56
CA SER A 87 -30.19 2.42 2.62
C SER A 87 -31.64 1.92 2.59
N LEU A 88 -32.14 1.42 1.46
CA LEU A 88 -33.47 0.82 1.35
C LEU A 88 -33.50 -0.65 1.77
N ILE A 89 -32.34 -1.33 1.77
CA ILE A 89 -32.22 -2.76 2.09
C ILE A 89 -31.80 -2.95 3.55
N LYS A 90 -30.98 -2.03 4.08
CA LYS A 90 -30.38 -2.12 5.41
C LYS A 90 -30.67 -0.86 6.22
N ASP A 91 -31.44 -1.05 7.30
CA ASP A 91 -31.69 -0.01 8.29
C ASP A 91 -30.44 0.23 9.14
N ALA A 92 -30.29 1.47 9.62
CA ALA A 92 -29.23 1.80 10.55
C ALA A 92 -29.51 1.16 11.93
N PRO A 93 -28.53 0.49 12.55
CA PRO A 93 -28.68 -0.03 13.91
C PRO A 93 -28.66 1.15 14.89
N LEU A 94 -29.84 1.58 15.33
CA LEU A 94 -30.00 2.64 16.33
C LEU A 94 -30.01 2.03 17.73
N GLU A 95 -29.05 2.43 18.56
CA GLU A 95 -28.97 2.04 19.97
C GLU A 95 -29.91 2.87 20.85
N GLU A 96 -30.00 2.49 22.13
CA GLU A 96 -30.75 3.25 23.14
C GLU A 96 -30.12 4.63 23.41
N LEU A 97 -30.90 5.53 24.02
CA LEU A 97 -30.39 6.84 24.43
C LEU A 97 -29.23 6.69 25.43
N ALA A 98 -28.20 7.51 25.25
CA ALA A 98 -26.98 7.47 26.06
C ALA A 98 -27.28 7.60 27.56
N ASN A 99 -26.83 6.61 28.34
CA ASN A 99 -26.96 6.59 29.78
C ASN A 99 -25.57 6.55 30.45
N PRO A 100 -25.12 7.61 31.14
CA PRO A 100 -23.80 7.63 31.79
C PRO A 100 -23.61 6.58 32.90
N LEU A 101 -24.69 5.97 33.41
CA LEU A 101 -24.64 4.96 34.46
C LEU A 101 -24.46 3.53 33.93
N ILE A 102 -24.59 3.33 32.61
CA ILE A 102 -24.49 2.01 31.97
C ILE A 102 -23.51 2.10 30.80
N THR A 103 -22.48 1.26 30.82
CA THR A 103 -21.55 1.12 29.69
C THR A 103 -22.06 0.05 28.74
N THR A 104 -22.11 0.35 27.45
CA THR A 104 -22.49 -0.63 26.42
C THR A 104 -21.43 -1.71 26.28
N ASP A 105 -21.86 -2.96 26.12
CA ASP A 105 -20.97 -4.11 25.92
C ASP A 105 -21.47 -4.94 24.73
N PRO A 106 -20.68 -5.07 23.64
CA PRO A 106 -19.34 -4.50 23.42
C PRO A 106 -19.36 -3.06 22.92
N ALA A 107 -18.53 -2.19 23.53
CA ALA A 107 -18.28 -0.85 23.02
C ALA A 107 -17.29 -0.89 21.84
N LYS A 108 -17.81 -0.97 20.60
CA LYS A 108 -17.00 -0.94 19.37
C LYS A 108 -16.94 0.46 18.77
N ALA A 109 -15.75 0.85 18.30
CA ALA A 109 -15.54 2.06 17.53
C ALA A 109 -16.08 1.88 16.11
N PRO A 110 -16.36 3.00 15.40
CA PRO A 110 -16.64 2.94 13.97
C PRO A 110 -15.54 2.20 13.22
N TRP A 111 -15.90 1.50 12.14
CA TRP A 111 -15.01 0.58 11.41
C TRP A 111 -13.66 1.18 11.00
N TYR A 112 -13.61 2.47 10.69
CA TYR A 112 -12.39 3.19 10.29
C TYR A 112 -11.43 3.45 11.47
N PHE A 113 -11.92 3.39 12.71
CA PHE A 113 -11.11 3.43 13.94
C PHE A 113 -10.93 2.04 14.58
N MET A 114 -11.60 1.01 14.08
CA MET A 114 -11.56 -0.33 14.68
C MET A 114 -10.13 -0.89 14.76
N GLY A 115 -9.30 -0.72 13.72
CA GLY A 115 -7.90 -1.14 13.77
C GLY A 115 -7.06 -0.38 14.79
N LEU A 116 -7.41 0.88 15.09
CA LEU A 116 -6.78 1.65 16.17
C LEU A 116 -7.29 1.16 17.54
N GLN A 117 -8.57 0.83 17.66
CA GLN A 117 -9.11 0.24 18.87
C GLN A 117 -8.48 -1.12 19.18
N GLU A 118 -8.27 -1.96 18.17
CA GLU A 118 -7.54 -3.22 18.34
C GLU A 118 -6.13 -2.96 18.88
N LEU A 119 -5.46 -1.90 18.41
CA LEU A 119 -4.16 -1.51 18.93
C LEU A 119 -4.19 -1.06 20.40
N LEU A 120 -5.27 -0.40 20.84
CA LEU A 120 -5.45 0.05 22.23
C LEU A 120 -5.53 -1.12 23.21
N GLU A 121 -5.99 -2.28 22.77
CA GLU A 121 -6.01 -3.48 23.61
C GLU A 121 -4.60 -4.01 23.92
N HIS A 122 -3.66 -3.77 23.01
CA HIS A 122 -2.31 -4.32 23.10
C HIS A 122 -1.28 -3.38 23.73
N MET A 123 -1.59 -2.09 23.90
CA MET A 123 -0.63 -1.11 24.43
C MET A 123 -1.29 0.08 25.13
N HIS A 124 -0.47 0.84 25.85
CA HIS A 124 -0.92 2.06 26.54
C HIS A 124 -1.63 3.06 25.59
N PRO A 125 -2.76 3.67 26.01
CA PRO A 125 -3.60 4.52 25.14
C PRO A 125 -2.89 5.68 24.45
N PHE A 126 -1.94 6.31 25.15
CA PHE A 126 -1.14 7.38 24.55
C PHE A 126 -0.39 6.93 23.28
N PHE A 127 0.19 5.73 23.27
CA PHE A 127 0.99 5.28 22.14
C PHE A 127 0.13 4.86 20.96
N ALA A 128 -0.95 4.12 21.21
CA ALA A 128 -1.87 3.70 20.16
C ALA A 128 -2.72 4.86 19.61
N GLY A 129 -3.23 5.74 20.47
CA GLY A 129 -4.16 6.80 20.09
C GLY A 129 -3.50 8.12 19.69
N VAL A 130 -2.30 8.43 20.18
CA VAL A 130 -1.65 9.73 19.95
C VAL A 130 -0.31 9.58 19.22
N ALA A 131 0.62 8.82 19.78
CA ALA A 131 1.98 8.75 19.26
C ALA A 131 2.04 8.09 17.87
N LEU A 132 1.45 6.91 17.69
CA LEU A 132 1.49 6.20 16.42
C LEU A 132 0.76 6.97 15.30
N PRO A 133 -0.49 7.45 15.46
CA PRO A 133 -1.13 8.29 14.45
C PRO A 133 -0.33 9.57 14.15
N GLY A 134 0.26 10.21 15.17
CA GLY A 134 1.14 11.35 14.99
C GLY A 134 2.37 11.04 14.13
N ILE A 135 3.03 9.91 14.38
CA ILE A 135 4.15 9.41 13.57
C ILE A 135 3.70 9.13 12.13
N LEU A 136 2.51 8.54 11.93
CA LEU A 136 1.96 8.27 10.60
C LEU A 136 1.70 9.57 9.82
N VAL A 137 1.13 10.58 10.45
CA VAL A 137 0.91 11.89 9.81
C VAL A 137 2.25 12.54 9.43
N ILE A 138 3.22 12.55 10.33
CA ILE A 138 4.57 13.06 10.04
C ILE A 138 5.19 12.27 8.88
N PHE A 139 5.07 10.94 8.88
CA PHE A 139 5.55 10.09 7.79
C PHE A 139 4.91 10.49 6.44
N LEU A 140 3.58 10.66 6.38
CA LEU A 140 2.88 11.08 5.17
C LEU A 140 3.33 12.46 4.68
N LEU A 141 3.54 13.41 5.60
CA LEU A 141 4.06 14.73 5.27
C LEU A 141 5.50 14.69 4.74
N LEU A 142 6.30 13.71 5.18
CA LEU A 142 7.69 13.54 4.74
C LEU A 142 7.82 12.85 3.38
N ILE A 143 6.83 12.09 2.91
CA ILE A 143 6.87 11.38 1.61
C ILE A 143 7.40 12.24 0.45
N PRO A 144 6.86 13.46 0.17
CA PRO A 144 7.34 14.28 -0.94
C PRO A 144 8.78 14.77 -0.79
N TYR A 145 9.30 14.85 0.45
CA TYR A 145 10.68 15.28 0.71
C TYR A 145 11.68 14.12 0.63
N LEU A 146 11.21 12.90 0.91
CA LEU A 146 11.99 11.66 0.87
C LEU A 146 12.11 11.10 -0.55
N ASP A 147 11.02 11.06 -1.33
CA ASP A 147 11.05 10.63 -2.72
C ASP A 147 10.81 11.80 -3.69
N ARG A 148 11.92 12.31 -4.22
CA ARG A 148 11.94 13.40 -5.21
C ARG A 148 12.05 12.89 -6.65
N SER A 149 12.01 11.58 -6.86
CA SER A 149 12.25 10.99 -8.18
C SER A 149 11.05 11.19 -9.10
N LYS A 150 11.28 11.70 -10.31
CA LYS A 150 10.26 11.76 -11.36
C LYS A 150 10.07 10.44 -12.13
N ALA A 151 10.88 9.42 -11.86
CA ALA A 151 10.85 8.18 -12.63
C ALA A 151 9.56 7.40 -12.35
N GLY A 152 8.79 6.97 -13.35
CA GLY A 152 7.63 6.09 -13.16
C GLY A 152 6.39 6.75 -12.52
N ILE A 153 6.27 8.08 -12.60
CA ILE A 153 5.01 8.79 -12.30
C ILE A 153 3.88 8.24 -13.20
N GLY A 154 2.68 8.10 -12.65
CA GLY A 154 1.50 7.61 -13.38
C GLY A 154 1.47 6.09 -13.61
N ARG A 155 2.49 5.35 -13.17
CA ARG A 155 2.51 3.88 -13.23
C ARG A 155 2.30 3.30 -11.84
N TRP A 156 1.19 2.58 -11.64
CA TRP A 156 0.91 1.87 -10.40
C TRP A 156 2.10 1.01 -9.96
N PHE A 157 2.56 1.25 -8.72
CA PHE A 157 3.72 0.61 -8.08
C PHE A 157 5.07 0.81 -8.79
N THR A 158 5.17 1.81 -9.69
CA THR A 158 6.37 2.23 -10.45
C THR A 158 6.96 1.20 -11.42
N SER A 159 7.17 -0.05 -11.01
CA SER A 159 7.80 -1.11 -11.80
C SER A 159 7.23 -2.49 -11.49
N SER A 160 7.51 -3.48 -12.34
CA SER A 160 7.14 -4.88 -12.09
C SER A 160 7.78 -5.47 -10.82
N ARG A 161 8.96 -4.96 -10.43
CA ARG A 161 9.60 -5.31 -9.16
C ARG A 161 8.83 -4.72 -7.98
N GLY A 162 8.47 -3.43 -8.06
CA GLY A 162 7.66 -2.74 -7.06
C GLY A 162 6.34 -3.47 -6.79
N LYS A 163 5.62 -3.89 -7.85
CA LYS A 163 4.40 -4.71 -7.73
C LYS A 163 4.60 -5.97 -6.91
N LYS A 164 5.65 -6.75 -7.21
CA LYS A 164 5.97 -8.00 -6.47
C LYS A 164 6.32 -7.72 -5.01
N ILE A 165 7.09 -6.66 -4.75
CA ILE A 165 7.44 -6.24 -3.39
C ILE A 165 6.17 -5.90 -2.63
N THR A 166 5.33 -5.00 -3.16
CA THR A 166 4.05 -4.61 -2.54
C THR A 166 3.17 -5.82 -2.24
N GLN A 167 2.99 -6.75 -3.20
CA GLN A 167 2.19 -7.95 -3.00
C GLN A 167 2.73 -8.80 -1.85
N TRP A 168 4.03 -9.08 -1.84
CA TRP A 168 4.65 -9.86 -0.78
C TRP A 168 4.55 -9.17 0.59
N THR A 169 4.78 -7.86 0.64
CA THR A 169 4.68 -7.08 1.89
C THR A 169 3.25 -6.98 2.41
N ALA A 170 2.26 -6.91 1.51
CA ALA A 170 0.85 -6.94 1.89
C ALA A 170 0.50 -8.30 2.50
N ILE A 171 0.89 -9.40 1.87
CA ILE A 171 0.69 -10.75 2.41
C ILE A 171 1.39 -10.91 3.76
N TYR A 172 2.64 -10.44 3.88
CA TYR A 172 3.37 -10.42 5.14
C TYR A 172 2.56 -9.70 6.23
N ALA A 173 2.09 -8.48 5.98
CA ALA A 173 1.36 -7.70 6.97
C ALA A 173 0.00 -8.34 7.34
N LEU A 174 -0.73 -8.86 6.35
CA LEU A 174 -2.00 -9.55 6.53
C LEU A 174 -1.88 -10.85 7.34
N VAL A 175 -0.68 -11.42 7.48
CA VAL A 175 -0.44 -12.62 8.30
C VAL A 175 0.18 -12.24 9.64
N VAL A 176 1.19 -11.39 9.64
CA VAL A 176 2.02 -11.12 10.82
C VAL A 176 1.33 -10.23 11.84
N PHE A 177 0.56 -9.22 11.42
CA PHE A 177 -0.14 -8.36 12.37
C PHE A 177 -1.31 -9.08 13.06
N PRO A 178 -2.12 -9.90 12.35
CA PRO A 178 -3.06 -10.78 13.02
C PRO A 178 -2.41 -11.80 13.94
N ALA A 179 -1.31 -12.42 13.51
CA ALA A 179 -0.56 -13.34 14.37
C ALA A 179 -0.07 -12.63 15.64
N TYR A 180 0.45 -11.40 15.52
CA TYR A 180 0.84 -10.58 16.67
C TYR A 180 -0.34 -10.32 17.60
N ALA A 181 -1.48 -9.85 17.10
CA ALA A 181 -2.67 -9.55 17.92
C ALA A 181 -3.16 -10.79 18.67
N ILE A 182 -3.24 -11.93 17.97
CA ILE A 182 -3.64 -13.22 18.57
C ILE A 182 -2.62 -13.67 19.62
N ILE A 183 -1.32 -13.64 19.30
CA ILE A 183 -0.26 -14.03 20.26
C ILE A 183 -0.29 -13.14 21.49
N ASP A 184 -0.40 -11.81 21.32
CA ASP A 184 -0.44 -10.88 22.45
C ASP A 184 -1.70 -11.08 23.31
N ASN A 185 -2.83 -11.46 22.71
CA ASN A 185 -4.05 -11.78 23.46
C ASN A 185 -3.89 -13.03 24.35
N PHE A 186 -3.25 -14.10 23.85
CA PHE A 186 -3.08 -15.35 24.60
C PHE A 186 -1.84 -15.37 25.50
N PHE A 187 -0.77 -14.73 25.06
CA PHE A 187 0.52 -14.70 25.72
C PHE A 187 1.13 -13.30 25.59
N PRO A 188 0.70 -12.35 26.43
CA PRO A 188 1.15 -10.97 26.32
C PRO A 188 2.63 -10.87 26.72
N PRO A 189 3.55 -10.49 25.82
CA PRO A 189 4.98 -10.43 26.13
C PRO A 189 5.32 -9.46 27.26
N ARG A 190 4.44 -8.48 27.52
CA ARG A 190 4.51 -7.53 28.63
C ARG A 190 4.47 -8.19 30.01
N GLU A 191 3.81 -9.34 30.14
CA GLU A 191 3.68 -10.07 31.40
C GLU A 191 5.01 -10.69 31.85
N LEU A 192 5.85 -11.11 30.90
CA LEU A 192 7.14 -11.75 31.16
C LEU A 192 8.12 -10.86 31.93
N PHE A 193 7.95 -9.55 31.81
CA PHE A 193 8.85 -8.56 32.41
C PHE A 193 8.14 -7.68 33.45
N ARG A 194 6.90 -8.01 33.83
CA ARG A 194 6.09 -7.21 34.76
C ARG A 194 6.76 -7.03 36.12
N GLU A 195 7.47 -8.03 36.62
CA GLU A 195 8.15 -7.98 37.92
C GLU A 195 9.49 -7.23 37.88
N VAL A 196 10.08 -7.07 36.69
CA VAL A 196 11.42 -6.51 36.52
C VAL A 196 11.38 -5.05 36.06
N LEU A 197 10.41 -4.70 35.21
CA LEU A 197 10.33 -3.40 34.56
C LEU A 197 9.16 -2.56 35.09
N PRO A 198 9.30 -1.23 35.14
CA PRO A 198 8.18 -0.34 35.47
C PRO A 198 6.99 -0.50 34.52
N VAL A 199 5.78 -0.29 35.05
CA VAL A 199 4.51 -0.45 34.32
C VAL A 199 4.47 0.33 33.00
N TRP A 200 4.97 1.57 32.98
CA TRP A 200 5.00 2.37 31.75
C TRP A 200 5.86 1.73 30.65
N ALA A 201 6.95 1.04 31.02
CA ALA A 201 7.83 0.37 30.08
C ALA A 201 7.22 -0.95 29.57
N THR A 202 6.62 -1.75 30.45
CA THR A 202 5.99 -3.01 30.05
C THR A 202 4.73 -2.80 29.20
N GLN A 203 3.90 -1.82 29.55
CA GLN A 203 2.64 -1.54 28.83
C GLN A 203 2.83 -0.71 27.56
N SER A 204 3.93 0.04 27.43
CA SER A 204 4.14 0.92 26.28
C SER A 204 5.32 0.49 25.42
N LEU A 205 6.52 0.43 26.02
CA LEU A 205 7.75 0.25 25.26
C LEU A 205 7.83 -1.13 24.62
N ILE A 206 7.42 -2.18 25.33
CA ILE A 206 7.49 -3.56 24.81
C ILE A 206 6.56 -3.74 23.59
N PRO A 207 5.23 -3.53 23.68
CA PRO A 207 4.34 -3.72 22.53
C PRO A 207 4.69 -2.79 21.36
N PHE A 208 5.02 -1.52 21.65
CA PHE A 208 5.39 -0.55 20.63
C PHE A 208 6.69 -0.96 19.90
N SER A 209 7.71 -1.39 20.64
CA SER A 209 8.97 -1.84 20.04
C SER A 209 8.78 -3.08 19.17
N ILE A 210 7.94 -4.03 19.59
CA ILE A 210 7.61 -5.21 18.79
C ILE A 210 6.96 -4.78 17.47
N LEU A 211 5.95 -3.90 17.52
CA LEU A 211 5.29 -3.43 16.31
C LEU A 211 6.21 -2.65 15.37
N VAL A 212 7.08 -1.82 15.91
CA VAL A 212 8.10 -1.11 15.12
C VAL A 212 9.03 -2.13 14.44
N VAL A 213 9.49 -3.15 15.16
CA VAL A 213 10.33 -4.22 14.60
C VAL A 213 9.56 -4.97 13.51
N LEU A 214 8.33 -5.41 13.76
CA LEU A 214 7.49 -6.11 12.78
C LEU A 214 7.25 -5.27 11.52
N THR A 215 7.14 -3.95 11.66
CA THR A 215 7.00 -3.02 10.53
C THR A 215 8.31 -2.87 9.75
N LEU A 216 9.46 -2.85 10.43
CA LEU A 216 10.76 -2.63 9.81
C LEU A 216 11.39 -3.90 9.22
N ILE A 217 11.01 -5.09 9.65
CA ILE A 217 11.50 -6.37 9.08
C ILE A 217 11.43 -6.42 7.54
N PRO A 218 10.27 -6.18 6.89
CA PRO A 218 10.19 -6.22 5.42
C PRO A 218 11.02 -5.12 4.76
N VAL A 219 11.20 -3.96 5.42
CA VAL A 219 12.07 -2.88 4.94
C VAL A 219 13.53 -3.33 4.95
N ILE A 220 13.98 -3.90 6.07
CA ILE A 220 15.33 -4.42 6.24
C ILE A 220 15.59 -5.54 5.23
N TYR A 221 14.61 -6.43 5.02
CA TYR A 221 14.70 -7.50 4.02
C TYR A 221 14.89 -6.95 2.60
N VAL A 222 14.08 -5.99 2.18
CA VAL A 222 14.19 -5.38 0.83
C VAL A 222 15.51 -4.61 0.69
N TRP A 223 15.93 -3.89 1.73
CA TRP A 223 17.20 -3.18 1.76
C TRP A 223 18.40 -4.11 1.64
N ARG A 224 18.40 -5.24 2.36
CA ARG A 224 19.46 -6.26 2.31
C ARG A 224 19.51 -7.01 0.97
N THR A 225 18.35 -7.44 0.46
CA THR A 225 18.27 -8.23 -0.78
C THR A 225 18.47 -7.39 -2.05
N GLY A 226 18.28 -6.07 -1.96
CA GLY A 226 18.37 -5.20 -3.12
C GLY A 226 19.78 -4.86 -3.61
N ALA A 227 20.85 -5.29 -2.93
CA ALA A 227 22.24 -5.17 -3.35
C ALA A 227 22.61 -3.78 -3.93
N GLY A 228 22.19 -2.69 -3.26
CA GLY A 228 22.46 -1.30 -3.67
C GLY A 228 21.55 -0.73 -4.77
N LYS A 229 20.58 -1.51 -5.28
CA LYS A 229 19.59 -1.08 -6.29
C LYS A 229 18.24 -0.69 -5.71
N THR A 230 18.09 -0.71 -4.38
CA THR A 230 16.85 -0.27 -3.73
C THR A 230 16.67 1.23 -3.90
N THR A 231 15.54 1.62 -4.48
CA THR A 231 15.17 3.03 -4.57
C THR A 231 14.45 3.46 -3.29
N THR A 232 14.54 4.75 -2.93
CA THR A 232 13.79 5.31 -1.79
C THR A 232 12.29 5.04 -1.93
N ARG A 233 11.76 5.11 -3.16
CA ARG A 233 10.37 4.76 -3.44
C ARG A 233 10.02 3.33 -3.08
N GLU A 234 10.86 2.35 -3.39
CA GLU A 234 10.60 0.95 -3.01
C GLU A 234 10.51 0.81 -1.49
N ILE A 235 11.35 1.51 -0.73
CA ILE A 235 11.29 1.52 0.74
C ILE A 235 10.00 2.17 1.24
N LEU A 236 9.63 3.33 0.69
CA LEU A 236 8.38 4.02 1.05
C LEU A 236 7.14 3.18 0.68
N MET A 237 7.16 2.49 -0.47
CA MET A 237 6.09 1.57 -0.86
C MET A 237 5.97 0.44 0.14
N VAL A 238 7.07 -0.17 0.59
CA VAL A 238 7.05 -1.23 1.62
C VAL A 238 6.43 -0.71 2.90
N LEU A 239 6.93 0.41 3.43
CA LEU A 239 6.41 1.02 4.66
C LEU A 239 4.93 1.32 4.55
N PHE A 240 4.53 2.06 3.52
CA PHE A 240 3.12 2.42 3.29
C PHE A 240 2.23 1.18 3.16
N THR A 241 2.67 0.17 2.40
CA THR A 241 1.91 -1.07 2.20
C THR A 241 1.73 -1.83 3.50
N VAL A 242 2.78 -1.96 4.31
CA VAL A 242 2.71 -2.63 5.62
C VAL A 242 1.74 -1.90 6.54
N LEU A 243 1.80 -0.57 6.60
CA LEU A 243 0.92 0.24 7.44
C LEU A 243 -0.56 0.10 7.05
N ILE A 244 -0.88 0.20 5.75
CA ILE A 244 -2.27 0.06 5.27
C ILE A 244 -2.77 -1.38 5.45
N ALA A 245 -1.96 -2.38 5.09
CA ALA A 245 -2.36 -3.78 5.22
C ALA A 245 -2.49 -4.19 6.70
N ALA A 246 -1.63 -3.68 7.59
CA ALA A 246 -1.74 -3.87 9.03
C ALA A 246 -3.01 -3.23 9.59
N ALA A 247 -3.28 -1.95 9.24
CA ALA A 247 -4.50 -1.27 9.67
C ALA A 247 -5.76 -2.02 9.21
N PHE A 248 -5.78 -2.48 7.96
CA PHE A 248 -6.86 -3.31 7.43
C PHE A 248 -6.99 -4.63 8.20
N ALA A 249 -5.88 -5.34 8.43
CA ALA A 249 -5.89 -6.62 9.14
C ALA A 249 -6.40 -6.48 10.58
N LEU A 250 -5.93 -5.45 11.30
CA LEU A 250 -6.39 -5.17 12.66
C LEU A 250 -7.86 -4.73 12.69
N THR A 251 -8.32 -3.96 11.70
CA THR A 251 -9.74 -3.63 11.56
C THR A 251 -10.61 -4.88 11.40
N ILE A 252 -10.16 -5.86 10.60
CA ILE A 252 -10.89 -7.13 10.44
C ILE A 252 -10.95 -7.91 11.75
N ILE A 253 -9.84 -7.98 12.50
CA ILE A 253 -9.82 -8.64 13.82
C ILE A 253 -10.77 -7.94 14.79
N GLY A 254 -10.60 -6.63 14.93
CA GLY A 254 -11.41 -5.84 15.84
C GLY A 254 -12.90 -5.91 15.52
N PHE A 255 -13.26 -5.91 14.24
CA PHE A 255 -14.66 -5.94 13.83
C PHE A 255 -15.28 -7.32 14.04
N PHE A 256 -14.64 -8.38 13.52
CA PHE A 256 -15.26 -9.71 13.43
C PHE A 256 -14.94 -10.65 14.60
N PHE A 257 -13.81 -10.47 15.28
CA PHE A 257 -13.33 -11.41 16.29
C PHE A 257 -13.42 -10.86 17.73
N ARG A 258 -13.60 -9.55 17.91
CA ARG A 258 -13.85 -8.98 19.24
C ARG A 258 -15.33 -9.12 19.60
N GLY A 259 -15.62 -9.76 20.72
CA GLY A 259 -16.96 -9.96 21.26
C GLY A 259 -17.20 -9.15 22.55
N PRO A 260 -18.17 -9.57 23.39
CA PRO A 260 -18.41 -8.98 24.70
C PRO A 260 -17.13 -8.88 25.55
N GLY A 261 -16.99 -7.82 26.33
CA GLY A 261 -15.78 -7.47 27.08
C GLY A 261 -14.59 -7.06 26.21
N PHE A 262 -14.79 -6.93 24.89
CA PHE A 262 -13.71 -6.79 23.90
C PHE A 262 -12.73 -7.97 23.90
N GLU A 263 -13.18 -9.15 24.33
CA GLU A 263 -12.38 -10.38 24.30
C GLU A 263 -12.40 -11.03 22.91
N LEU A 264 -11.43 -11.89 22.64
CA LEU A 264 -11.28 -12.57 21.36
C LEU A 264 -12.12 -13.85 21.30
N TYR A 265 -13.03 -13.91 20.33
CA TYR A 265 -13.90 -15.06 20.05
C TYR A 265 -13.87 -15.44 18.58
N TRP A 266 -14.24 -16.68 18.27
CA TRP A 266 -14.58 -17.03 16.90
C TRP A 266 -15.92 -16.39 16.51
N PRO A 267 -16.09 -15.89 15.27
CA PRO A 267 -17.29 -15.16 14.86
C PRO A 267 -18.62 -15.89 15.05
N TRP A 268 -18.59 -17.22 15.11
CA TRP A 268 -19.77 -18.09 15.27
C TRP A 268 -19.93 -18.68 16.67
N ASP A 269 -19.02 -18.38 17.60
CA ASP A 269 -19.00 -18.93 18.97
C ASP A 269 -18.92 -17.80 20.00
N MET A 270 -19.67 -16.72 19.74
CA MET A 270 -19.69 -15.57 20.63
C MET A 270 -20.75 -15.75 21.74
N PRO A 271 -20.43 -15.40 23.00
CA PRO A 271 -21.36 -15.55 24.10
C PRO A 271 -22.54 -14.57 24.00
N SER A 272 -23.56 -14.77 24.83
CA SER A 272 -24.72 -13.88 24.97
C SER A 272 -25.56 -13.65 23.70
N GLY A 273 -25.41 -14.49 22.68
CA GLY A 273 -26.16 -14.36 21.42
C GLY A 273 -25.72 -13.19 20.55
N TYR A 274 -24.60 -12.56 20.86
CA TYR A 274 -24.02 -11.49 20.05
C TYR A 274 -23.47 -12.07 18.74
N SER A 275 -23.81 -11.48 17.59
CA SER A 275 -23.18 -11.80 16.32
C SER A 275 -22.58 -10.54 15.68
N PRO A 276 -21.33 -10.62 15.17
CA PRO A 276 -20.70 -9.48 14.51
C PRO A 276 -21.37 -9.13 13.17
N PHE A 277 -22.26 -9.99 12.67
CA PHE A 277 -22.99 -9.80 11.42
C PHE A 277 -24.34 -9.09 11.60
N ASP A 278 -24.82 -8.93 12.83
CA ASP A 278 -26.15 -8.38 13.09
C ASP A 278 -26.25 -6.89 12.74
N ASN A 279 -25.10 -6.20 12.69
CA ASN A 279 -24.97 -4.76 12.40
C ASN A 279 -24.33 -4.47 11.02
N LEU A 280 -24.39 -5.43 10.07
CA LEU A 280 -23.89 -5.30 8.69
C LEU A 280 -24.97 -5.07 7.63
#